data_AF-A0A352FHL9-F1
#
_entry.id   AF-A0A352FHL9-F1
#
_cell.length_a   1.000
_cell.length_b   1.000
_cell.length_c   1.000
_cell.angle_alpha   90.00
_cell.angle_beta   90.00
_cell.angle_gamma   90.00
#
_symmetry.space_group_name_H-M   'P 1'
#
loop_
_entity.id
_entity.type
_entity.pdbx_description
1 polymer ?
#
loop_
_entity_poly.entity_id
_entity_poly.type
_entity_poly.pdbx_seq_one_letter_code
_entity_poly.pdbx_strand_id
1 'polypeptide(L)'
;MPKSFKGRVVLPKEEARDGWHSRGYFPHFNGEGVTQHVSFHLFDSLPQSVLGRWREELRMRPQREAELEWRKRIQDFLDSGYGCCFLRDNRLAKVVEGASLHFDGQRYLLHA
;
A
#
# COMPACT_ATOMS: atom_id res chain seq x y z
N MET A 1 15.18 12.30 24.42
CA MET A 1 13.74 12.52 24.67
C MET A 1 13.01 12.22 23.37
N PRO A 2 12.19 11.15 23.28
CA PRO A 2 11.46 10.84 22.06
C PRO A 2 10.56 12.03 21.68
N LYS A 3 10.64 12.46 20.42
CA LYS A 3 9.79 13.55 19.92
C LYS A 3 8.44 12.95 19.54
N SER A 4 7.33 13.60 19.87
CA SER A 4 6.00 13.16 19.42
C SER A 4 5.51 14.05 18.28
N PHE A 5 4.89 13.46 17.26
CA PHE A 5 4.16 14.18 16.22
C PHE A 5 2.75 13.62 16.15
N LYS A 6 1.75 14.49 16.38
CA LYS A 6 0.32 14.10 16.44
C LYS A 6 0.08 12.89 17.37
N GLY A 7 0.71 12.86 18.54
CA GLY A 7 0.52 11.80 19.54
C GLY A 7 1.22 10.47 19.23
N ARG A 8 2.00 10.38 18.15
CA ARG A 8 2.82 9.20 17.81
C ARG A 8 4.26 9.44 18.21
N VAL A 9 4.92 8.43 18.77
CA VAL A 9 6.36 8.44 19.05
C VAL A 9 7.10 8.51 17.71
N VAL A 10 7.89 9.56 17.52
CA VAL A 10 8.77 9.75 16.38
C VAL A 10 10.19 9.48 16.86
N LEU A 11 10.76 8.39 16.35
CA LEU A 11 12.16 8.07 16.58
C LEU A 11 13.05 9.12 15.89
N PRO A 12 14.03 9.72 16.59
CA PRO A 12 15.03 10.57 15.99
C PRO A 12 15.79 9.84 14.88
N LYS A 13 16.21 10.58 13.85
CA LYS A 13 16.91 10.04 12.67
C LYS A 13 18.18 9.29 13.04
N GLU A 14 18.84 9.73 14.12
CA GLU A 14 20.09 9.20 14.63
C GLU A 14 19.93 7.85 15.34
N GLU A 15 18.70 7.53 15.80
CA GLU A 15 18.33 6.26 16.44
C GLU A 15 17.79 5.25 15.41
N ALA A 16 17.32 5.72 14.25
CA ALA A 16 16.81 4.91 13.15
C ALA A 16 17.94 4.53 12.17
N ARG A 17 18.86 3.67 12.61
CA ARG A 17 20.20 3.47 11.99
C ARG A 17 20.27 3.14 10.50
N ASP A 18 19.19 2.72 9.82
CA ASP A 18 19.05 2.76 8.34
C ASP A 18 17.59 3.00 7.88
N GLY A 19 16.78 3.58 8.77
CA GLY A 19 15.34 3.34 8.82
C GLY A 19 14.43 4.24 8.00
N TRP A 20 14.74 5.52 7.83
CA TRP A 20 13.82 6.47 7.16
C TRP A 20 14.38 6.94 5.83
N HIS A 21 13.60 6.77 4.77
CA HIS A 21 13.95 7.19 3.41
C HIS A 21 12.95 8.22 2.89
N SER A 22 13.45 9.26 2.21
CA SER A 22 12.63 10.25 1.50
C SER A 22 13.16 10.41 0.08
N ARG A 23 12.26 10.24 -0.90
CA ARG A 23 12.57 10.38 -2.34
C ARG A 23 11.70 11.44 -3.02
N GLY A 24 11.29 12.47 -2.27
CA GLY A 24 10.43 13.55 -2.77
C GLY A 24 8.93 13.27 -2.70
N TYR A 25 8.52 12.17 -2.07
CA TYR A 25 7.15 11.87 -1.67
C TYR A 25 7.11 11.53 -0.16
N PHE A 26 6.01 10.94 0.35
CA PHE A 26 5.89 10.56 1.75
C PHE A 26 7.10 9.75 2.24
N PRO A 27 7.73 10.15 3.37
CA PRO A 27 8.85 9.39 3.92
C PRO A 27 8.37 7.98 4.28
N HIS A 28 9.16 6.98 3.92
CA HIS A 28 8.88 5.58 4.26
C HIS A 28 9.93 5.06 5.22
N PHE A 29 9.49 4.17 6.11
CA PHE A 29 10.33 3.54 7.11
C PHE A 29 10.61 2.08 6.71
N ASN A 30 11.87 1.67 6.75
CA ASN A 30 12.34 0.33 6.47
C ASN A 30 13.37 -0.07 7.54
N GLY A 31 12.99 -0.94 8.47
CA GLY A 31 13.87 -1.36 9.56
C GLY A 31 13.73 -2.86 9.85
N GLU A 32 14.75 -3.42 10.49
CA GLU A 32 14.72 -4.80 10.95
C GLU A 32 13.60 -5.00 12.00
N GLY A 33 12.82 -6.08 11.88
CA GLY A 33 11.73 -6.40 12.79
C GLY A 33 10.49 -5.50 12.67
N VAL A 34 10.38 -4.69 11.62
CA VAL A 34 9.26 -3.76 11.43
C VAL A 34 8.11 -4.45 10.69
N THR A 35 6.92 -4.42 11.28
CA THR A 35 5.69 -4.91 10.63
C THR A 35 5.42 -4.15 9.34
N GLN A 36 5.25 -4.89 8.26
CA GLN A 36 4.88 -4.36 6.95
C GLN A 36 3.42 -4.66 6.65
N HIS A 37 2.75 -3.74 5.99
CA HIS A 37 1.43 -3.99 5.41
C HIS A 37 1.62 -4.50 3.97
N VAL A 38 1.10 -5.69 3.69
CA VAL A 38 1.14 -6.29 2.35
C VAL A 38 -0.27 -6.27 1.77
N SER A 39 -0.42 -5.69 0.58
CA SER A 39 -1.69 -5.66 -0.15
C SER A 39 -1.58 -6.46 -1.44
N PHE A 40 -2.58 -7.30 -1.70
CA PHE A 40 -2.70 -8.06 -2.93
C PHE A 40 -3.76 -7.43 -3.82
N HIS A 41 -3.42 -7.21 -5.09
CA HIS A 41 -4.36 -6.76 -6.10
C HIS A 41 -4.68 -7.92 -7.03
N LEU A 42 -5.97 -8.08 -7.35
CA LEU A 42 -6.38 -9.03 -8.38
C LEU A 42 -6.07 -8.43 -9.76
N PHE A 43 -5.92 -9.31 -10.76
CA PHE A 43 -5.61 -8.91 -12.13
C PHE A 43 -6.65 -7.95 -12.74
N ASP A 44 -7.86 -7.93 -12.20
CA ASP A 44 -9.00 -7.13 -12.64
C ASP A 44 -9.33 -5.95 -11.71
N SER A 45 -8.59 -5.75 -10.60
CA SER A 45 -8.89 -4.70 -9.63
C SER A 45 -8.64 -3.28 -10.13
N LEU A 46 -7.95 -3.13 -11.28
CA LEU A 46 -7.72 -1.84 -11.94
C LEU A 46 -7.66 -2.02 -13.47
N PRO A 47 -8.81 -1.99 -14.17
CA PRO A 47 -8.87 -2.21 -15.61
C PRO A 47 -8.07 -1.19 -16.41
N GLN A 48 -7.39 -1.64 -17.47
CA GLN A 48 -6.60 -0.76 -18.35
C GLN A 48 -7.45 0.31 -19.05
N SER A 49 -8.73 0.04 -19.31
CA SER A 49 -9.66 1.02 -19.86
C SER A 49 -9.86 2.22 -18.94
N VAL A 50 -9.92 2.00 -17.63
CA VAL A 50 -10.04 3.06 -16.61
C VAL A 50 -8.77 3.92 -16.59
N LEU A 51 -7.61 3.26 -16.61
CA LEU A 51 -6.31 3.94 -16.66
C LEU A 51 -6.12 4.76 -17.95
N GLY A 52 -6.50 4.19 -19.09
CA GLY A 52 -6.45 4.87 -20.38
C GLY A 52 -7.32 6.12 -20.41
N ARG A 53 -8.55 6.02 -19.90
CA ARG A 53 -9.47 7.16 -19.78
C ARG A 53 -8.87 8.27 -18.92
N TRP A 54 -8.39 7.96 -17.71
CA TRP A 54 -7.81 8.99 -16.85
C TRP A 54 -6.54 9.61 -17.42
N ARG A 55 -5.76 8.85 -18.18
CA ARG A 55 -4.56 9.39 -18.85
C ARG A 55 -4.94 10.48 -19.84
N GLU A 56 -6.02 10.28 -20.60
CA GLU A 56 -6.53 11.29 -21.52
C GLU A 56 -7.10 12.50 -20.77
N GLU A 57 -7.92 12.27 -19.73
CA GLU A 57 -8.51 13.35 -18.91
C GLU A 57 -7.47 14.25 -18.23
N LEU A 58 -6.31 13.68 -17.86
CA LEU A 58 -5.25 14.41 -17.17
C LEU A 58 -4.18 14.96 -18.13
N ARG A 59 -4.25 14.64 -19.43
CA ARG A 59 -3.20 14.94 -20.42
C ARG A 59 -2.84 16.43 -20.51
N MET A 60 -3.82 17.31 -20.37
CA MET A 60 -3.64 18.76 -20.53
C MET A 60 -3.33 19.49 -19.22
N ARG A 61 -3.23 18.77 -18.10
CA ARG A 61 -2.93 19.38 -16.79
C ARG A 61 -1.42 19.59 -16.62
N PRO A 62 -0.99 20.55 -15.78
CA PRO A 62 0.40 20.65 -15.36
C PRO A 62 0.89 19.31 -14.81
N GLN A 63 2.09 18.87 -15.20
CA GLN A 63 2.59 17.52 -14.91
C GLN A 63 2.46 17.14 -13.44
N ARG A 64 2.86 18.03 -12.53
CA ARG A 64 2.81 17.77 -11.08
C ARG A 64 1.39 17.56 -10.56
N GLU A 65 0.42 18.33 -11.07
CA GLU A 65 -0.98 18.19 -10.70
C GLU A 65 -1.60 16.91 -11.29
N ALA A 66 -1.26 16.61 -12.54
CA ALA A 66 -1.68 15.37 -13.20
C ALA A 66 -1.18 14.13 -12.43
N GLU A 67 0.08 14.11 -12.00
CA GLU A 67 0.66 13.01 -11.23
C GLU A 67 0.00 12.85 -9.85
N LEU A 68 -0.30 13.94 -9.16
CA LEU A 68 -0.99 13.91 -7.87
C LEU A 68 -2.41 13.36 -8.02
N GLU A 69 -3.17 13.88 -8.98
CA GLU A 69 -4.54 13.45 -9.24
C GLU A 69 -4.60 12.00 -9.73
N TRP A 70 -3.63 11.58 -10.56
CA TRP A 70 -3.48 10.20 -11.02
C TRP A 70 -3.33 9.22 -9.85
N ARG A 71 -2.40 9.50 -8.93
CA ARG A 71 -2.17 8.65 -7.74
C ARG A 71 -3.41 8.57 -6.86
N LYS A 72 -4.09 9.71 -6.66
CA LYS A 72 -5.31 9.77 -5.87
C LYS A 72 -6.41 8.89 -6.47
N ARG A 73 -6.67 9.02 -7.78
CA ARG A 73 -7.70 8.23 -8.47
C ARG A 73 -7.42 6.73 -8.44
N ILE A 74 -6.16 6.32 -8.58
CA ILE A 74 -5.77 4.92 -8.45
C ILE A 74 -6.10 4.41 -7.04
N GLN A 75 -5.69 5.14 -6.00
CA GLN A 75 -5.95 4.73 -4.63
C GLN A 75 -7.44 4.65 -4.34
N ASP A 76 -8.20 5.70 -4.67
CA ASP A 76 -9.65 5.76 -4.46
C ASP A 76 -10.39 4.62 -5.19
N PHE A 77 -9.92 4.24 -6.39
CA PHE A 77 -10.52 3.16 -7.16
C PHE A 77 -10.16 1.78 -6.61
N LEU A 78 -8.90 1.56 -6.20
CA LEU A 78 -8.50 0.33 -5.53
C LEU A 78 -9.30 0.12 -4.23
N ASP A 79 -9.51 1.20 -3.47
CA ASP A 79 -10.29 1.18 -2.22
C ASP A 79 -11.79 0.94 -2.46
N SER A 80 -12.29 1.15 -3.69
CA SER A 80 -13.69 0.83 -4.04
C SER A 80 -13.99 -0.66 -4.11
N GLY A 81 -12.95 -1.52 -4.14
CA GLY A 81 -13.11 -2.97 -4.21
C GLY A 81 -13.63 -3.47 -5.56
N TYR A 82 -13.28 -2.82 -6.67
CA TYR A 82 -13.66 -3.27 -8.01
C TYR A 82 -13.04 -4.64 -8.37
N GLY A 83 -13.75 -5.41 -9.20
CA GLY A 83 -13.31 -6.71 -9.71
C GLY A 83 -14.05 -7.88 -9.06
N CYS A 84 -13.54 -9.09 -9.25
CA CYS A 84 -14.23 -10.32 -8.86
C CYS A 84 -14.33 -10.53 -7.34
N CYS A 85 -13.56 -9.78 -6.54
CA CYS A 85 -13.56 -9.87 -5.07
C CYS A 85 -13.48 -11.32 -4.56
N PHE A 86 -12.51 -12.11 -5.05
CA PHE A 86 -12.45 -13.56 -4.79
C PHE A 86 -12.47 -13.95 -3.31
N LEU A 87 -12.00 -13.08 -2.42
CA LEU A 87 -12.06 -13.32 -0.97
C LEU A 87 -13.49 -13.27 -0.39
N ARG A 88 -14.49 -12.84 -1.15
CA ARG A 88 -15.91 -12.96 -0.78
C ARG A 88 -16.43 -14.40 -0.93
N ASP A 89 -15.78 -15.23 -1.77
CA ASP A 89 -16.05 -16.67 -1.83
C ASP A 89 -15.22 -17.37 -0.75
N ASN A 90 -15.91 -17.92 0.26
CA ASN A 90 -15.29 -18.63 1.37
C ASN A 90 -14.35 -19.76 0.95
N ARG A 91 -14.57 -20.41 -0.21
CA ARG A 91 -13.71 -21.48 -0.69
C ARG A 91 -12.35 -20.93 -1.10
N LEU A 92 -12.33 -19.79 -1.80
CA LEU A 92 -11.11 -19.13 -2.25
C LEU A 92 -10.41 -18.41 -1.09
N ALA A 93 -11.19 -17.79 -0.20
CA ALA A 93 -10.65 -17.15 1.01
C ALA A 93 -9.84 -18.14 1.87
N LYS A 94 -10.35 -19.37 2.07
CA LYS A 94 -9.64 -20.43 2.81
C LYS A 94 -8.30 -20.82 2.17
N VAL A 95 -8.19 -20.80 0.85
CA VAL A 95 -6.93 -21.09 0.16
C VAL A 95 -5.89 -20.01 0.46
N VAL A 96 -6.29 -18.74 0.38
CA VAL A 96 -5.39 -17.59 0.63
C VAL A 96 -5.01 -17.51 2.10
N GLU A 97 -5.95 -17.73 3.02
CA GLU A 97 -5.69 -17.83 4.47
C GLU A 97 -4.70 -18.95 4.76
N GLY A 98 -4.95 -20.16 4.24
CA GLY A 98 -4.05 -21.30 4.44
C GLY A 98 -2.64 -21.04 3.90
N ALA A 99 -2.51 -20.40 2.75
CA ALA A 99 -1.21 -20.02 2.18
C ALA A 99 -0.48 -18.97 3.03
N SER A 100 -1.21 -18.01 3.61
CA SER A 100 -0.65 -16.97 4.48
C SER A 100 -0.25 -17.53 5.85
N LEU A 101 -1.03 -18.45 6.43
CA LEU A 101 -0.70 -19.06 7.71
C LEU A 101 0.41 -20.13 7.62
N HIS A 102 0.70 -20.64 6.42
CA HIS A 102 1.65 -21.75 6.24
C HIS A 102 3.05 -21.47 6.82
N PHE A 103 3.53 -20.23 6.74
CA PHE A 103 4.85 -19.83 7.26
C PHE A 103 4.78 -18.89 8.46
N ASP A 104 3.59 -18.66 9.01
CA ASP A 104 3.43 -17.85 10.21
C ASP A 104 4.16 -18.50 11.39
N GLY A 105 4.89 -17.70 12.17
CA GLY A 105 5.77 -18.15 13.24
C GLY A 105 7.07 -18.82 12.78
N GLN A 106 7.29 -18.99 11.47
CA GLN A 106 8.50 -19.63 10.92
C GLN A 106 9.34 -18.68 10.06
N ARG A 107 8.74 -18.06 9.03
CA ARG A 107 9.44 -17.12 8.12
C ARG A 107 9.03 -15.67 8.33
N TYR A 108 7.84 -15.46 8.88
CA TYR A 108 7.30 -14.16 9.25
C TYR A 108 6.30 -14.32 10.39
N LEU A 109 5.95 -13.22 11.04
CA LEU A 109 4.87 -13.14 12.00
C LEU A 109 3.73 -12.34 11.38
N LEU A 110 2.55 -12.93 11.30
CA LEU A 110 1.33 -12.23 10.92
C LEU A 110 0.74 -11.54 12.15
N HIS A 111 0.39 -10.27 11.97
CA HIS A 111 -0.26 -9.46 12.99
C HIS A 111 -1.67 -9.12 12.50
N ALA A 112 -2.65 -9.24 13.41
CA ALA A 112 -4.04 -8.84 13.19
C ALA A 112 -4.25 -7.35 13.52
#